data_AF-A0A1M5UIW0-F1
#
_entry.id   AF-A0A1M5UIW0-F1
#
_cell.length_a   1.000
_cell.length_b   1.000
_cell.length_c   1.000
_cell.angle_alpha   90.00
_cell.angle_beta   90.00
_cell.angle_gamma   90.00
#
_symmetry.space_group_name_H-M   'P 1'
#
loop_
_entity.id
_entity.type
_entity.pdbx_description
1 polymer ?
#
loop_
_entity_poly.entity_id
_entity_poly.type
_entity_poly.pdbx_seq_one_letter_code
_entity_poly.pdbx_strand_id
1 'polypeptide(L)'
;MLPYLTTAVALVALLCSLYKEILAAAKAAKIQPVIRAIRLHHVAQFAVVMLALWAGIDADSKAKKIRLAQLDAAAAQAASQHSIPILDYYFLKLLPAASLLKNHDEYQEALDTMPTALQERNAWERVATPRLIQEHDAALEAFSGLQRIARSVLAESTMYGQRYPLKLVEWASRTLEIKAHDLPILLGTGEDGSAYAELTGLGIGSSITAARDAMTRLEK
;
A
#
# COMPACT_ATOMS: atom_id res chain seq x y z
N MET A 1 13.74 23.43 12.05
CA MET A 1 14.93 23.88 12.82
C MET A 1 14.92 25.37 13.15
N LEU A 2 14.64 26.26 12.19
CA LEU A 2 14.59 27.72 12.44
C LEU A 2 13.73 28.18 13.65
N PRO A 3 12.49 27.69 13.86
CA PRO A 3 11.64 28.16 14.96
C PRO A 3 12.10 27.69 16.35
N TYR A 4 12.79 26.53 16.41
CA TYR A 4 13.37 26.01 17.66
C TYR A 4 14.62 26.79 18.05
N LEU A 5 15.41 27.20 17.06
CA LEU A 5 16.65 27.94 17.26
C LEU A 5 16.33 29.40 17.68
N THR A 6 15.31 30.01 17.08
CA THR A 6 14.86 31.36 17.47
C THR A 6 14.20 31.38 18.84
N THR A 7 13.39 30.38 19.19
CA THR A 7 12.79 30.27 20.55
C THR A 7 13.84 29.96 21.60
N ALA A 8 14.82 29.09 21.33
CA ALA A 8 15.94 28.83 22.24
C ALA A 8 16.80 30.08 22.47
N VAL A 9 17.15 30.82 21.41
CA VAL A 9 17.90 32.08 21.52
C VAL A 9 17.09 33.14 22.28
N ALA A 10 15.79 33.25 22.03
CA ALA A 10 14.91 34.16 22.75
C ALA A 10 14.81 33.79 24.24
N LEU A 11 14.76 32.50 24.59
CA LEU A 11 14.74 32.03 25.97
C LEU A 11 16.03 32.37 26.72
N VAL A 12 17.18 32.15 26.07
CA VAL A 12 18.50 32.51 26.62
C VAL A 12 18.62 34.02 26.79
N ALA A 13 18.16 34.81 25.82
CA ALA A 13 18.14 36.27 25.93
C ALA A 13 17.26 36.77 27.08
N LEU A 14 16.08 36.15 27.28
CA LEU A 14 15.17 36.40 28.40
C LEU A 14 15.81 36.09 29.76
N LEU A 15 16.42 34.91 29.89
CA LEU A 15 17.10 34.48 31.12
C LEU A 15 18.29 35.41 31.45
N CYS A 16 19.07 35.81 30.44
CA CYS A 16 20.15 36.77 30.59
C CYS A 16 19.64 38.16 31.01
N SER A 17 18.50 38.60 30.47
CA SER A 17 17.86 39.87 30.84
C SER A 17 17.36 39.86 32.28
N LEU A 18 16.61 38.81 32.66
CA LEU A 18 16.16 38.57 34.03
C LEU A 18 17.31 38.50 35.03
N TYR A 19 18.41 37.82 34.68
CA TYR A 19 19.60 37.70 35.54
C TYR A 19 20.27 39.06 35.79
N LYS A 20 20.45 39.87 34.73
CA LYS A 20 20.98 41.24 34.85
C LYS A 20 20.11 42.11 35.74
N GLU A 21 18.79 41.97 35.65
CA GLU A 21 17.85 42.74 36.46
C GLU A 21 17.80 42.31 37.92
N ILE A 22 17.92 41.01 38.22
CA ILE A 22 18.03 40.52 39.61
C ILE A 22 19.30 41.10 40.27
N LEU A 23 20.41 41.14 39.54
CA LEU A 23 21.66 41.80 39.96
C LEU A 23 21.51 43.31 40.18
N ALA A 24 20.73 44.00 39.35
CA ALA A 24 20.47 45.44 39.49
C ALA A 24 19.48 45.75 40.63
N ALA A 25 18.44 44.93 40.80
CA ALA A 25 17.44 45.07 41.85
C ALA A 25 18.04 44.87 43.27
N ALA A 26 19.08 44.05 43.40
CA ALA A 26 19.84 43.90 44.64
C ALA A 26 20.52 45.21 45.10
N LYS A 27 20.68 46.21 44.22
CA LYS A 27 21.31 47.51 44.51
C LYS A 27 20.32 48.67 44.72
N ALA A 28 19.03 48.50 44.45
CA ALA A 28 18.06 49.61 44.44
C ALA A 28 16.83 49.37 45.34
N ALA A 29 16.88 49.87 46.58
CA ALA A 29 15.84 49.66 47.60
C ALA A 29 14.56 50.51 47.46
N LYS A 30 14.40 51.36 46.41
CA LYS A 30 13.31 52.37 46.34
C LYS A 30 12.33 52.26 45.16
N ILE A 31 12.41 51.25 44.30
CA ILE A 31 11.65 51.23 43.03
C ILE A 31 10.81 49.94 42.90
N GLN A 32 9.95 49.65 43.88
CA GLN A 32 9.11 48.43 43.87
C GLN A 32 8.09 48.31 42.72
N PRO A 33 7.35 49.36 42.30
CA PRO A 33 6.30 49.18 41.30
C PRO A 33 6.83 48.96 39.88
N VAL A 34 7.94 49.61 39.51
CA VAL A 34 8.60 49.43 38.20
C VAL A 34 9.23 48.03 38.11
N ILE A 35 9.85 47.54 39.20
CA ILE A 35 10.39 46.17 39.25
C ILE A 35 9.28 45.13 39.08
N ARG A 36 8.08 45.35 39.63
CA ARG A 36 6.93 44.44 39.44
C ARG A 36 6.43 44.44 37.99
N ALA A 37 6.30 45.61 37.36
CA ALA A 37 5.86 45.72 35.97
C ALA A 37 6.84 45.04 34.99
N ILE A 38 8.14 45.22 35.23
CA ILE A 38 9.19 44.57 34.43
C ILE A 38 9.18 43.05 34.62
N ARG A 39 9.03 42.55 35.86
CA ARG A 39 8.86 41.10 36.10
C ARG A 39 7.63 40.52 35.39
N LEU A 40 6.52 41.26 35.38
CA LEU A 40 5.29 40.85 34.70
C LEU A 40 5.48 40.82 33.17
N HIS A 41 6.25 41.76 32.62
CA HIS A 41 6.65 41.77 31.22
C HIS A 41 7.50 40.53 30.85
N HIS A 42 8.49 40.17 31.67
CA HIS A 42 9.32 38.98 31.44
C HIS A 42 8.51 37.67 31.53
N VAL A 43 7.57 37.57 32.47
CA VAL A 43 6.65 36.42 32.55
C VAL A 43 5.77 36.33 31.30
N ALA A 44 5.26 37.46 30.80
CA ALA A 44 4.49 37.48 29.56
C ALA A 44 5.33 37.08 28.34
N GLN A 45 6.57 37.57 28.22
CA GLN A 45 7.49 37.19 27.15
C GLN A 45 7.87 35.71 27.21
N PHE A 46 8.13 35.17 28.41
CA PHE A 46 8.39 33.74 28.60
C PHE A 46 7.18 32.88 28.18
N ALA A 47 5.96 33.29 28.57
CA ALA A 47 4.74 32.62 28.16
C ALA A 47 4.57 32.61 26.63
N VAL A 48 4.85 33.72 25.94
CA VAL A 48 4.80 33.80 24.47
C VAL A 48 5.82 32.86 23.82
N VAL A 49 7.05 32.80 24.33
CA VAL A 49 8.09 31.88 23.79
C VAL A 49 7.70 30.42 24.01
N MET A 50 7.16 30.08 25.18
CA MET A 50 6.66 28.72 25.46
C MET A 50 5.49 28.34 24.54
N LEU A 51 4.54 29.25 24.32
CA LEU A 51 3.43 29.03 23.40
C LEU A 51 3.91 28.85 21.94
N ALA A 52 4.89 29.65 21.51
CA ALA A 52 5.48 29.52 20.17
C ALA A 52 6.24 28.19 20.00
N LEU A 53 6.98 27.75 21.02
CA LEU A 53 7.65 26.45 21.03
C LEU A 53 6.64 25.31 20.97
N TRP A 54 5.57 25.40 21.77
CA TRP A 54 4.50 24.39 21.77
C TRP A 54 3.76 24.32 20.44
N ALA A 55 3.45 25.47 19.83
CA ALA A 55 2.86 25.54 18.48
C ALA A 55 3.79 24.94 17.42
N GLY A 56 5.11 25.16 17.53
CA GLY A 56 6.11 24.55 16.63
C GLY A 56 6.18 23.02 16.76
N ILE A 57 6.11 22.49 17.98
CA ILE A 57 6.06 21.05 18.25
C ILE A 57 4.77 20.44 17.71
N ASP A 58 3.62 21.07 17.97
CA ASP A 58 2.33 20.60 17.49
C ASP A 58 2.27 20.59 15.96
N ALA A 59 2.76 21.65 15.32
CA ALA A 59 2.84 21.76 13.85
C ALA A 59 3.72 20.68 13.22
N ASP A 60 4.89 20.38 13.79
CA ASP A 60 5.77 19.32 13.30
C ASP A 60 5.13 17.93 13.47
N SER A 61 4.44 17.69 14.59
CA SER A 61 3.68 16.46 14.81
C SER A 61 2.56 16.28 13.79
N LYS A 62 1.82 17.37 13.49
CA LYS A 62 0.76 17.38 12.48
C LYS A 62 1.32 17.14 11.08
N ALA A 63 2.42 17.80 10.72
CA ALA A 63 3.09 17.61 9.43
C ALA A 63 3.57 16.16 9.25
N LYS A 64 4.14 15.55 10.29
CA LYS A 64 4.55 14.14 10.26
C LYS A 64 3.36 13.19 10.06
N LYS A 65 2.24 13.45 10.75
CA LYS A 65 1.00 12.66 10.58
C LYS A 65 0.45 12.76 9.16
N ILE A 66 0.39 13.97 8.59
CA ILE A 66 -0.07 14.18 7.21
C ILE A 66 0.83 13.45 6.23
N ARG A 67 2.15 13.53 6.40
CA ARG A 67 3.11 12.84 5.53
C ARG A 67 2.95 11.32 5.59
N LEU A 68 2.71 10.75 6.77
CA LEU A 68 2.43 9.32 6.90
C LEU A 68 1.12 8.93 6.22
N ALA A 69 0.06 9.70 6.43
CA ALA A 69 -1.23 9.47 5.77
C ALA A 69 -1.13 9.55 4.24
N GLN A 70 -0.32 10.48 3.72
CA GLN A 70 -0.04 10.59 2.28
C GLN A 70 0.72 9.36 1.74
N LEU A 71 1.71 8.85 2.49
CA LEU A 71 2.43 7.63 2.10
C LEU A 71 1.54 6.40 2.12
N ASP A 72 0.68 6.29 3.13
CA ASP A 72 -0.30 5.20 3.24
C ASP A 72 -1.33 5.29 2.09
N ALA A 73 -1.79 6.49 1.74
CA ALA A 73 -2.68 6.72 0.61
C ALA A 73 -2.01 6.40 -0.73
N ALA A 74 -0.74 6.75 -0.93
CA ALA A 74 0.00 6.40 -2.14
C ALA A 74 0.13 4.88 -2.30
N ALA A 75 0.49 4.16 -1.22
CA ALA A 75 0.57 2.70 -1.22
C ALA A 75 -0.80 2.05 -1.52
N ALA A 76 -1.86 2.55 -0.88
CA ALA A 76 -3.20 2.03 -1.06
C ALA A 76 -3.77 2.30 -2.46
N GLN A 77 -3.47 3.47 -3.02
CA GLN A 77 -3.87 3.83 -4.38
C GLN A 77 -3.12 3.00 -5.43
N ALA A 78 -1.81 2.77 -5.24
CA ALA A 78 -1.05 1.86 -6.10
C ALA A 78 -1.66 0.45 -6.07
N ALA A 79 -1.98 -0.06 -4.88
CA ALA A 79 -2.62 -1.36 -4.72
C ALA A 79 -4.01 -1.46 -5.39
N SER A 80 -4.84 -0.42 -5.29
CA SER A 80 -6.20 -0.44 -5.84
C SER A 80 -6.25 -0.33 -7.37
N GLN A 81 -5.20 0.21 -8.00
CA GLN A 81 -5.10 0.26 -9.46
C GLN A 81 -5.07 -1.13 -10.10
N HIS A 82 -4.61 -2.15 -9.38
CA HIS A 82 -4.57 -3.54 -9.85
C HIS A 82 -5.91 -4.26 -9.76
N SER A 83 -6.85 -3.77 -8.95
CA SER A 83 -8.11 -4.47 -8.66
C SER A 83 -8.96 -4.73 -9.90
N ILE A 84 -9.14 -3.73 -10.77
CA ILE A 84 -9.95 -3.87 -11.99
C ILE A 84 -9.27 -4.84 -12.98
N PRO A 85 -7.96 -4.69 -13.30
CA PRO A 85 -7.26 -5.66 -14.14
C PRO A 85 -7.32 -7.09 -13.61
N ILE A 86 -7.18 -7.32 -12.30
CA ILE A 86 -7.29 -8.67 -11.73
C ILE A 86 -8.69 -9.24 -11.96
N LEU A 87 -9.75 -8.44 -11.72
CA LEU A 87 -11.12 -8.88 -11.97
C LEU A 87 -11.35 -9.22 -13.45
N ASP A 88 -10.87 -8.37 -14.36
CA ASP A 88 -11.01 -8.58 -15.80
C ASP A 88 -10.32 -9.88 -16.26
N TYR A 89 -9.05 -10.07 -15.90
CA TYR A 89 -8.33 -11.26 -16.29
C TYR A 89 -8.87 -12.53 -15.62
N TYR A 90 -9.17 -12.49 -14.31
CA TYR A 90 -9.60 -13.69 -13.58
C TYR A 90 -11.07 -14.05 -13.87
N PHE A 91 -12.01 -13.15 -13.63
CA PHE A 91 -13.44 -13.45 -13.72
C PHE A 91 -13.99 -13.39 -15.14
N LEU A 92 -13.52 -12.45 -15.97
CA LEU A 92 -14.11 -12.26 -17.30
C LEU A 92 -13.41 -13.07 -18.39
N LYS A 93 -12.13 -13.41 -18.22
CA LYS A 93 -11.35 -14.12 -19.23
C LYS A 93 -11.02 -15.56 -18.82
N LEU A 94 -10.45 -15.74 -17.63
CA LEU A 94 -9.89 -17.03 -17.23
C LEU A 94 -10.96 -18.01 -16.73
N LEU A 95 -11.85 -17.56 -15.83
CA LEU A 95 -12.90 -18.42 -15.24
C LEU A 95 -13.87 -19.00 -16.29
N PRO A 96 -14.34 -18.26 -17.30
CA PRO A 96 -15.19 -18.83 -18.35
C PRO A 96 -14.47 -19.88 -19.22
N ALA A 97 -13.15 -19.82 -19.30
CA ALA A 97 -12.31 -20.77 -20.05
C ALA A 97 -11.93 -22.02 -19.24
N ALA A 98 -12.37 -22.15 -17.99
CA ALA A 98 -11.99 -23.25 -17.09
C ALA A 98 -12.29 -24.64 -17.68
N SER A 99 -13.48 -24.82 -18.27
CA SER A 99 -13.87 -26.09 -18.89
C SER A 99 -13.05 -26.41 -20.13
N LEU A 100 -12.71 -25.39 -20.92
CA LEU A 100 -11.86 -25.54 -22.11
C LEU A 100 -10.45 -26.00 -21.71
N LEU A 101 -9.84 -25.32 -20.73
CA LEU A 101 -8.51 -25.67 -20.22
C LEU A 101 -8.48 -27.08 -19.64
N LYS A 102 -9.51 -27.45 -18.87
CA LYS A 102 -9.65 -28.81 -18.33
C LYS A 102 -9.77 -29.86 -19.43
N ASN A 103 -10.65 -29.65 -20.40
CA ASN A 103 -10.84 -30.60 -21.50
C ASN A 103 -9.58 -30.74 -22.36
N HIS A 104 -8.84 -29.64 -22.55
CA HIS A 104 -7.55 -29.65 -23.23
C HIS A 104 -6.52 -30.48 -22.47
N ASP A 105 -6.36 -30.27 -21.17
CA ASP A 105 -5.40 -31.04 -20.35
C ASP A 105 -5.76 -32.53 -20.32
N GLU A 106 -7.03 -32.89 -20.11
CA GLU A 106 -7.50 -34.28 -20.17
C GLU A 106 -7.27 -34.90 -21.57
N TYR A 107 -7.44 -34.10 -22.63
CA TYR A 107 -7.16 -34.53 -24.00
C TYR A 107 -5.67 -34.82 -24.20
N GLN A 108 -4.81 -33.93 -23.72
CA GLN A 108 -3.37 -34.06 -23.83
C GLN A 108 -2.85 -35.27 -23.03
N GLU A 109 -3.36 -35.49 -21.81
CA GLU A 109 -3.05 -36.68 -21.02
C GLU A 109 -3.45 -37.97 -21.76
N ALA A 110 -4.65 -37.99 -22.36
CA ALA A 110 -5.09 -39.14 -23.15
C ALA A 110 -4.19 -39.36 -24.39
N LEU A 111 -3.79 -38.27 -25.06
CA LEU A 111 -2.87 -38.31 -26.20
C LEU A 111 -1.52 -38.91 -25.80
N ASP A 112 -0.96 -38.50 -24.66
CA ASP A 112 0.35 -38.93 -24.18
C ASP A 112 0.41 -40.44 -23.90
N THR A 113 -0.73 -41.09 -23.65
CA THR A 113 -0.82 -42.55 -23.49
C THR A 113 -0.85 -43.35 -24.80
N MET A 114 -1.03 -42.67 -25.95
CA MET A 114 -1.13 -43.33 -27.26
C MET A 114 0.25 -43.60 -27.88
N PRO A 115 0.37 -44.56 -28.82
CA PRO A 115 1.57 -44.71 -29.65
C PRO A 115 1.88 -43.44 -30.46
N THR A 116 3.17 -43.10 -30.62
CA THR A 116 3.64 -41.84 -31.25
C THR A 116 3.01 -41.56 -32.62
N ALA A 117 2.83 -42.58 -33.46
CA ALA A 117 2.20 -42.42 -34.77
C ALA A 117 0.72 -41.96 -34.68
N LEU A 118 0.01 -42.30 -33.59
CA LEU A 118 -1.35 -41.85 -33.34
C LEU A 118 -1.37 -40.49 -32.62
N GLN A 119 -0.35 -40.17 -31.82
CA GLN A 119 -0.20 -38.84 -31.21
C GLN A 119 -0.11 -37.75 -32.27
N GLU A 120 0.80 -37.89 -33.23
CA GLU A 120 0.99 -36.88 -34.29
C GLU A 120 -0.27 -36.70 -35.16
N ARG A 121 -1.02 -37.79 -35.39
CA ARG A 121 -2.24 -37.75 -36.19
C ARG A 121 -3.38 -37.04 -35.44
N ASN A 122 -3.43 -37.20 -34.13
CA ASN A 122 -4.46 -36.61 -33.26
C ASN A 122 -3.93 -35.40 -32.47
N ALA A 123 -2.84 -34.77 -32.92
CA ALA A 123 -2.34 -33.56 -32.26
C ALA A 123 -3.45 -32.51 -32.19
N TRP A 124 -3.58 -31.82 -31.05
CA TRP A 124 -4.66 -30.88 -30.78
C TRP A 124 -4.80 -29.83 -31.89
N GLU A 125 -3.69 -29.31 -32.41
CA GLU A 125 -3.67 -28.30 -33.48
C GLU A 125 -4.28 -28.79 -34.80
N ARG A 126 -4.38 -30.11 -35.00
CA ARG A 126 -4.94 -30.73 -36.22
C ARG A 126 -6.42 -31.05 -36.07
N VAL A 127 -6.88 -31.36 -34.87
CA VAL A 127 -8.24 -31.85 -34.62
C VAL A 127 -9.16 -30.80 -34.01
N ALA A 128 -8.61 -29.84 -33.26
CA ALA A 128 -9.38 -28.77 -32.65
C ALA A 128 -9.82 -27.76 -33.70
N THR A 129 -11.01 -27.20 -33.50
CA THR A 129 -11.46 -26.10 -34.35
C THR A 129 -10.59 -24.86 -34.10
N PRO A 130 -10.33 -24.00 -35.11
CA PRO A 130 -9.52 -22.80 -34.94
C PRO A 130 -9.99 -21.88 -33.81
N ARG A 131 -11.31 -21.87 -33.57
CA ARG A 131 -11.92 -21.10 -32.48
C ARG A 131 -11.49 -21.60 -31.09
N LEU A 132 -11.47 -22.92 -30.87
CA LEU A 132 -11.06 -23.51 -29.59
C LEU A 132 -9.58 -23.25 -29.31
N ILE A 133 -8.75 -23.31 -30.35
CA ILE A 133 -7.32 -22.96 -30.26
C ILE A 133 -7.17 -21.49 -29.82
N GLN A 134 -7.89 -20.57 -30.48
CA GLN A 134 -7.88 -19.16 -30.11
C GLN A 134 -8.38 -18.90 -28.68
N GLU A 135 -9.46 -19.55 -28.26
CA GLU A 135 -10.00 -19.41 -26.90
C GLU A 135 -9.02 -19.96 -25.84
N HIS A 136 -8.34 -21.06 -26.14
CA HIS A 136 -7.30 -21.64 -25.28
C HIS A 136 -6.09 -20.68 -25.16
N ASP A 137 -5.58 -20.18 -26.28
CA ASP A 137 -4.43 -19.28 -26.30
C ASP A 137 -4.76 -17.95 -25.59
N ALA A 138 -5.98 -17.43 -25.77
CA ALA A 138 -6.45 -16.24 -25.07
C ALA A 138 -6.55 -16.45 -23.55
N ALA A 139 -6.92 -17.66 -23.10
CA ALA A 139 -6.95 -17.99 -21.68
C ALA A 139 -5.52 -18.05 -21.09
N LEU A 140 -4.56 -18.64 -21.81
CA LEU A 140 -3.15 -18.63 -21.40
C LEU A 140 -2.56 -17.22 -21.41
N GLU A 141 -2.92 -16.39 -22.38
CA GLU A 141 -2.55 -14.98 -22.40
C GLU A 141 -3.14 -14.24 -21.19
N ALA A 142 -4.41 -14.47 -20.85
CA ALA A 142 -5.04 -13.90 -19.67
C ALA A 142 -4.33 -14.29 -18.37
N PHE A 143 -3.92 -15.56 -18.26
CA PHE A 143 -3.12 -16.03 -17.12
C PHE A 143 -1.75 -15.33 -17.07
N SER A 144 -1.06 -15.18 -18.20
CA SER A 144 0.19 -14.41 -18.27
C SER A 144 0.00 -12.95 -17.84
N GLY A 145 -1.18 -12.38 -18.14
CA GLY A 145 -1.62 -11.07 -17.69
C GLY A 145 -1.70 -10.98 -16.16
N LEU A 146 -2.31 -11.97 -15.51
CA LEU A 146 -2.35 -12.07 -14.04
C LEU A 146 -0.95 -12.18 -13.45
N GLN A 147 -0.09 -13.04 -14.01
CA GLN A 147 1.29 -13.18 -13.54
C GLN A 147 2.09 -11.87 -13.68
N ARG A 148 1.85 -11.08 -14.74
CA ARG A 148 2.48 -9.76 -14.89
C ARG A 148 2.00 -8.78 -13.81
N ILE A 149 0.71 -8.77 -13.49
CA ILE A 149 0.17 -7.96 -12.39
C ILE A 149 0.77 -8.40 -11.05
N ALA A 150 0.84 -9.70 -10.80
CA ALA A 150 1.44 -10.25 -9.58
C ALA A 150 2.90 -9.81 -9.41
N ARG A 151 3.71 -9.78 -10.48
CA ARG A 151 5.07 -9.22 -10.44
C ARG A 151 5.07 -7.73 -10.06
N SER A 152 4.16 -6.93 -10.61
CA SER A 152 4.02 -5.50 -10.25
C SER A 152 3.69 -5.34 -8.77
N VAL A 153 2.72 -6.10 -8.29
CA VAL A 153 2.31 -6.10 -6.88
C VAL A 153 3.48 -6.43 -5.95
N LEU A 154 4.31 -7.43 -6.27
CA LEU A 154 5.49 -7.76 -5.45
C LEU A 154 6.58 -6.70 -5.52
N ALA A 155 6.77 -6.06 -6.68
CA ALA A 155 7.70 -4.94 -6.81
C ALA A 155 7.25 -3.74 -5.97
N GLU A 156 5.97 -3.39 -6.03
CA GLU A 156 5.37 -2.29 -5.27
C GLU A 156 5.34 -2.59 -3.77
N SER A 157 5.05 -3.83 -3.36
CA SER A 157 5.07 -4.22 -1.95
C SER A 157 6.48 -4.10 -1.36
N THR A 158 7.51 -4.34 -2.15
CA THR A 158 8.91 -4.11 -1.75
C THR A 158 9.19 -2.62 -1.54
N MET A 159 8.61 -1.73 -2.36
CA MET A 159 8.78 -0.28 -2.23
C MET A 159 8.02 0.30 -1.03
N TYR A 160 6.78 -0.11 -0.81
CA TYR A 160 5.90 0.43 0.23
C TYR A 160 5.99 -0.32 1.57
N GLY A 161 6.56 -1.53 1.58
CA GLY A 161 6.72 -2.38 2.75
C GLY A 161 5.39 -2.75 3.39
N GLN A 162 5.32 -2.67 4.72
CA GLN A 162 4.14 -3.02 5.51
C GLN A 162 2.89 -2.15 5.25
N ARG A 163 3.02 -1.07 4.46
CA ARG A 163 1.88 -0.23 4.06
C ARG A 163 1.08 -0.85 2.93
N TYR A 164 1.67 -1.77 2.18
CA TYR A 164 1.01 -2.42 1.07
C TYR A 164 0.08 -3.54 1.58
N PRO A 165 -1.12 -3.73 1.00
CA PRO A 165 -2.09 -4.70 1.51
C PRO A 165 -1.56 -6.15 1.50
N LEU A 166 -1.43 -6.76 2.68
CA LEU A 166 -0.84 -8.09 2.84
C LEU A 166 -1.55 -9.17 2.01
N LYS A 167 -2.89 -9.17 1.98
CA LYS A 167 -3.67 -10.14 1.21
C LYS A 167 -3.43 -10.04 -0.30
N LEU A 168 -3.17 -8.84 -0.81
CA LEU A 168 -2.82 -8.67 -2.21
C LEU A 168 -1.40 -9.21 -2.50
N VAL A 169 -0.47 -9.09 -1.55
CA VAL A 169 0.88 -9.67 -1.65
C VAL A 169 0.85 -11.20 -1.59
N GLU A 170 0.03 -11.77 -0.68
CA GLU A 170 -0.19 -13.22 -0.59
C GLU A 170 -0.76 -13.76 -1.90
N TRP A 171 -1.80 -13.11 -2.44
CA TRP A 171 -2.37 -13.44 -3.75
C TRP A 171 -1.31 -13.41 -4.86
N ALA A 172 -0.51 -12.34 -4.94
CA ALA A 172 0.51 -12.21 -5.97
C ALA A 172 1.59 -13.29 -5.87
N SER A 173 2.05 -13.57 -4.65
CA SER A 173 3.04 -14.64 -4.40
C SER A 173 2.50 -15.98 -4.87
N ARG A 174 1.27 -16.33 -4.47
CA ARG A 174 0.61 -17.56 -4.89
C ARG A 174 0.43 -17.63 -6.40
N THR A 175 0.03 -16.52 -7.02
CA THR A 175 -0.22 -16.46 -8.48
C THR A 175 1.04 -16.76 -9.30
N LEU A 176 2.22 -16.40 -8.80
CA LEU A 176 3.50 -16.67 -9.47
C LEU A 176 3.99 -18.12 -9.31
N GLU A 177 3.48 -18.84 -8.31
CA GLU A 177 3.79 -20.27 -8.12
C GLU A 177 2.98 -21.18 -9.05
N ILE A 178 1.81 -20.69 -9.51
CA ILE A 178 0.89 -21.44 -10.36
C ILE A 178 1.51 -21.63 -11.75
N LYS A 179 1.46 -22.87 -12.25
CA LYS A 179 1.80 -23.19 -13.64
C LYS A 179 0.52 -23.34 -14.46
N ALA A 180 0.65 -23.27 -15.78
CA ALA A 180 -0.51 -23.34 -16.69
C ALA A 180 -1.32 -24.64 -16.51
N HIS A 181 -0.66 -25.78 -16.27
CA HIS A 181 -1.33 -27.07 -16.04
C HIS A 181 -2.05 -27.17 -14.68
N ASP A 182 -1.76 -26.27 -13.73
CA ASP A 182 -2.48 -26.22 -12.45
C ASP A 182 -3.82 -25.46 -12.59
N LEU A 183 -4.01 -24.71 -13.68
CA LEU A 183 -5.18 -23.86 -13.89
C LEU A 183 -6.50 -24.62 -13.88
N PRO A 184 -6.66 -25.81 -14.51
CA PRO A 184 -7.91 -26.55 -14.45
C PRO A 184 -8.37 -26.88 -13.03
N ILE A 185 -7.43 -27.19 -12.13
CA ILE A 185 -7.71 -27.48 -10.73
C ILE A 185 -8.11 -26.19 -10.00
N LEU A 186 -7.38 -25.10 -10.22
CA LEU A 186 -7.56 -23.83 -9.52
C LEU A 186 -8.76 -23.01 -10.00
N LEU A 187 -9.25 -23.28 -11.21
CA LEU A 187 -10.48 -22.70 -11.74
C LEU A 187 -11.70 -23.59 -11.49
N GLY A 188 -11.50 -24.80 -10.98
CA GLY A 188 -12.55 -25.74 -10.63
C GLY A 188 -13.25 -25.40 -9.32
N THR A 189 -14.31 -26.14 -9.00
CA THR A 189 -15.08 -25.98 -7.76
C THR A 189 -14.50 -26.77 -6.57
N GLY A 190 -13.28 -27.30 -6.71
CA GLY A 190 -12.59 -28.04 -5.65
C GLY A 190 -12.13 -27.14 -4.50
N GLU A 191 -11.51 -27.76 -3.49
CA GLU A 191 -10.95 -27.03 -2.34
C GLU A 191 -9.88 -26.03 -2.79
N ASP A 192 -8.94 -26.45 -3.64
CA ASP A 192 -7.86 -25.60 -4.16
C ASP A 192 -8.38 -24.42 -4.99
N GLY A 193 -9.39 -24.67 -5.84
CA GLY A 193 -10.01 -23.61 -6.65
C GLY A 193 -10.81 -22.62 -5.81
N SER A 194 -11.55 -23.12 -4.81
CA SER A 194 -12.27 -22.27 -3.86
C SER A 194 -11.30 -21.40 -3.03
N ALA A 195 -10.21 -21.99 -2.55
CA ALA A 195 -9.18 -21.28 -1.79
C ALA A 195 -8.49 -20.20 -2.64
N TYR A 196 -8.18 -20.47 -3.91
CA TYR A 196 -7.58 -19.49 -4.79
C TYR A 196 -8.56 -18.36 -5.17
N ALA A 197 -9.83 -18.68 -5.40
CA ALA A 197 -10.89 -17.69 -5.63
C ALA A 197 -11.08 -16.79 -4.40
N GLU A 198 -11.10 -17.36 -3.19
CA GLU A 198 -11.17 -16.61 -1.94
C GLU A 198 -9.95 -15.69 -1.78
N LEU A 199 -8.74 -16.20 -1.98
CA LEU A 199 -7.51 -15.41 -1.91
C LEU A 199 -7.53 -14.23 -2.90
N THR A 200 -8.02 -14.46 -4.11
CA THR A 200 -8.20 -13.43 -5.14
C THR A 200 -9.20 -12.37 -4.66
N GLY A 201 -10.35 -12.78 -4.14
CA GLY A 201 -11.37 -11.89 -3.58
C GLY A 201 -10.85 -11.08 -2.39
N LEU A 202 -10.14 -11.71 -1.45
CA LEU A 202 -9.52 -11.06 -0.29
C LEU A 202 -8.43 -10.07 -0.70
N GLY A 203 -7.59 -10.43 -1.69
CA GLY A 203 -6.57 -9.54 -2.23
C GLY A 203 -7.17 -8.24 -2.76
N ILE A 204 -8.16 -8.36 -3.65
CA ILE A 204 -8.88 -7.22 -4.25
C ILE A 204 -9.67 -6.42 -3.21
N GLY A 205 -10.38 -7.11 -2.31
CA GLY A 205 -11.16 -6.46 -1.25
C GLY A 205 -10.28 -5.68 -0.29
N SER A 206 -9.09 -6.21 0.04
CA SER A 206 -8.14 -5.53 0.93
C SER A 206 -7.56 -4.25 0.31
N SER A 207 -7.27 -4.24 -0.99
CA SER A 207 -6.72 -3.05 -1.66
C SER A 207 -7.76 -1.95 -1.83
N ILE A 208 -9.01 -2.29 -2.15
CA ILE A 208 -10.12 -1.33 -2.23
C ILE A 208 -10.40 -0.73 -0.86
N THR A 209 -10.46 -1.57 0.18
CA THR A 209 -10.68 -1.12 1.57
C THR A 209 -9.54 -0.21 2.02
N ALA A 210 -8.28 -0.58 1.78
CA ALA A 210 -7.14 0.26 2.11
C ALA A 210 -7.20 1.63 1.42
N ALA A 211 -7.58 1.68 0.14
CA ALA A 211 -7.72 2.93 -0.59
C ALA A 211 -8.84 3.80 -0.02
N ARG A 212 -10.00 3.20 0.29
CA ARG A 212 -11.12 3.90 0.92
C ARG A 212 -10.75 4.48 2.28
N ASP A 213 -10.11 3.68 3.13
CA ASP A 213 -9.69 4.09 4.47
C ASP A 213 -8.65 5.22 4.41
N ALA A 214 -7.70 5.14 3.47
CA ALA A 214 -6.70 6.18 3.29
C ALA A 214 -7.32 7.51 2.82
N MET A 215 -8.29 7.47 1.90
CA MET A 215 -9.02 8.68 1.50
C MET A 215 -9.79 9.30 2.67
N THR A 216 -10.50 8.50 3.46
CA THR A 216 -11.22 8.99 4.66
C THR A 216 -10.30 9.61 5.70
N ARG A 217 -9.05 9.14 5.82
CA ARG A 217 -8.05 9.73 6.74
C ARG A 217 -7.46 11.04 6.22
N LEU A 218 -7.41 11.26 4.91
CA LEU A 218 -6.94 12.52 4.33
C LEU A 218 -8.00 13.62 4.38
N GLU A 219 -9.29 13.25 4.44
CA GLU A 219 -10.41 14.19 4.55
C GLU A 219 -10.67 14.72 5.97
N LYS A 220 -10.07 14.10 7.00
CA LYS A 220 -10.22 14.45 8.42
C LYS A 220 -9.00 15.17 8.98
#